data_AF-A0A8J2VGW7-F1
#
_entry.id   AF-A0A8J2VGW7-F1
#
_cell.length_a   1.000
_cell.length_b   1.000
_cell.length_c   1.000
_cell.angle_alpha   90.00
_cell.angle_beta   90.00
_cell.angle_gamma   90.00
#
_symmetry.space_group_name_H-M   'P 1'
#
loop_
_entity.id
_entity.type
_entity.pdbx_description
1 polymer ?
#
loop_
_entity_poly.entity_id
_entity_poly.type
_entity_poly.pdbx_seq_one_letter_code
_entity_poly.pdbx_strand_id
1 'polypeptide(L)'
;MYIQPFQAWLQEKGKGELTLQEYLRVVKILARWWETSTGKPFDPDQVTARDLHDWIGHMQTVVRLAPSTINKRIAAMKTYWSFLTQAGHFTLNPTDPVRIRRASSL
;
A
#
# COMPACT_ATOMS: atom_id res chain seq x y z
N MET A 1 4.41 0.06 -12.96
CA MET A 1 4.41 -0.35 -11.53
C MET A 1 5.83 -0.73 -11.10
N TYR A 2 6.32 -0.23 -9.97
CA TYR A 2 7.74 -0.32 -9.55
C TYR A 2 8.04 -1.56 -8.68
N ILE A 3 7.57 -2.76 -9.07
CA ILE A 3 7.70 -3.98 -8.25
C ILE A 3 9.14 -4.47 -8.12
N GLN A 4 9.88 -4.58 -9.23
CA GLN A 4 11.26 -5.09 -9.20
C GLN A 4 12.21 -4.16 -8.42
N PRO A 5 12.20 -2.83 -8.65
CA PRO A 5 13.00 -1.92 -7.83
C PRO A 5 12.60 -1.92 -6.35
N PHE A 6 11.29 -2.01 -6.06
CA PHE A 6 10.82 -2.09 -4.68
C PHE A 6 11.28 -3.37 -3.98
N GLN A 7 11.26 -4.50 -4.68
CA GLN A 7 11.77 -5.77 -4.19
C GLN A 7 13.25 -5.67 -3.82
N ALA A 8 14.09 -5.13 -4.71
CA ALA A 8 15.51 -4.93 -4.45
C ALA A 8 15.73 -4.02 -3.23
N TRP A 9 14.99 -2.91 -3.15
CA TRP A 9 15.06 -1.98 -2.01
C TRP A 9 14.68 -2.64 -0.66
N LEU A 10 13.69 -3.54 -0.65
CA LEU A 10 13.32 -4.30 0.55
C LEU A 10 14.41 -5.30 0.97
N GLN A 11 15.08 -5.93 0.00
CA GLN A 11 16.20 -6.86 0.25
C GLN A 11 17.40 -6.12 0.85
N GLU A 12 17.75 -4.95 0.30
CA GLU A 12 18.82 -4.10 0.83
C GLU A 12 18.54 -3.63 2.27
N LYS A 13 17.27 -3.42 2.63
CA LYS A 13 16.85 -3.11 4.01
C LYS A 13 16.82 -4.34 4.93
N GLY A 14 17.24 -5.52 4.47
CA GLY A 14 17.33 -6.74 5.27
C GLY A 14 15.97 -7.33 5.67
N LYS A 15 14.90 -7.06 4.91
CA LYS A 15 13.58 -7.65 5.20
C LYS A 15 13.59 -9.14 4.85
N GLY A 16 13.03 -9.97 5.72
CA GLY A 16 12.87 -11.41 5.46
C GLY A 16 11.92 -11.69 4.29
N GLU A 17 12.17 -12.78 3.57
CA GLU A 17 11.48 -13.14 2.32
C GLU A 17 9.95 -13.14 2.44
N LEU A 18 9.40 -13.71 3.52
CA LEU A 18 7.95 -13.72 3.75
C LEU A 18 7.35 -12.31 3.88
N THR A 19 8.09 -11.39 4.49
CA THR A 19 7.65 -9.99 4.64
C THR A 19 7.69 -9.28 3.30
N LEU A 20 8.74 -9.52 2.52
CA LEU A 20 8.89 -8.97 1.18
C LEU A 20 7.73 -9.42 0.29
N GLN A 21 7.45 -10.73 0.22
CA GLN A 21 6.37 -11.26 -0.61
C GLN A 21 5.01 -10.69 -0.22
N GLU A 22 4.74 -10.53 1.09
CA GLU A 22 3.49 -9.91 1.53
C GLU A 22 3.41 -8.44 1.10
N TYR A 23 4.51 -7.69 1.15
CA TYR A 23 4.51 -6.28 0.73
C TYR A 23 4.26 -6.15 -0.77
N LEU A 24 4.93 -6.96 -1.59
CA LEU A 24 4.68 -7.00 -3.03
C LEU A 24 3.24 -7.40 -3.36
N ARG A 25 2.68 -8.37 -2.63
CA ARG A 25 1.30 -8.82 -2.78
C ARG A 25 0.32 -7.68 -2.48
N VAL A 26 0.55 -6.93 -1.40
CA VAL A 26 -0.30 -5.79 -1.04
C VAL A 26 -0.34 -4.74 -2.14
N VAL A 27 0.83 -4.39 -2.71
CA VAL A 27 0.91 -3.40 -3.80
C VAL A 27 0.09 -3.87 -5.01
N LYS A 28 0.18 -5.14 -5.38
CA LYS A 28 -0.61 -5.72 -6.48
C LYS A 28 -2.12 -5.70 -6.20
N ILE A 29 -2.53 -5.99 -4.96
CA ILE A 29 -3.96 -5.95 -4.56
C ILE A 29 -4.50 -4.52 -4.66
N LEU A 30 -3.74 -3.53 -4.17
CA LEU A 30 -4.11 -2.12 -4.31
C LEU A 30 -4.20 -1.72 -5.78
N ALA A 31 -3.20 -2.05 -6.59
CA ALA A 31 -3.17 -1.73 -8.01
C ALA A 31 -4.42 -2.27 -8.73
N ARG A 32 -4.75 -3.54 -8.50
CA ARG A 32 -5.93 -4.15 -9.11
C ARG A 32 -7.24 -3.50 -8.68
N TRP A 33 -7.36 -3.17 -7.39
CA TRP A 33 -8.54 -2.46 -6.89
C TRP A 33 -8.65 -1.08 -7.54
N TRP A 34 -7.57 -0.32 -7.60
CA TRP A 34 -7.56 1.03 -8.16
C TRP A 34 -7.88 1.03 -9.66
N GLU A 35 -7.33 0.08 -10.42
CA GLU A 35 -7.66 -0.11 -11.85
C GLU A 35 -9.16 -0.37 -12.05
N THR A 36 -9.72 -1.22 -11.20
CA THR A 36 -11.15 -1.58 -11.27
C THR A 36 -12.04 -0.39 -10.88
N SER A 37 -11.63 0.40 -9.88
CA SER A 37 -12.38 1.55 -9.39
C SER A 37 -12.33 2.76 -10.33
N THR A 38 -11.23 2.95 -11.06
CA THR A 38 -11.02 4.12 -11.92
C THR A 38 -11.21 3.83 -13.42
N GLY A 39 -11.15 2.56 -13.83
CA GLY A 39 -11.13 2.15 -15.23
C GLY A 39 -9.83 2.49 -15.96
N LYS A 40 -8.78 2.89 -15.24
CA LYS A 40 -7.48 3.29 -15.81
C LYS A 40 -6.38 2.29 -15.44
N PRO A 41 -5.31 2.15 -16.26
CA PRO A 41 -4.13 1.39 -15.86
C PRO A 41 -3.52 1.94 -14.58
N PHE A 42 -3.01 1.07 -13.68
CA PHE A 42 -2.48 1.53 -12.40
C PHE A 42 -1.31 2.51 -12.57
N ASP A 43 -1.49 3.71 -12.03
CA ASP A 43 -0.46 4.74 -11.97
C ASP A 43 -0.32 5.25 -10.53
N PRO A 44 0.81 4.97 -9.84
CA PRO A 44 1.03 5.41 -8.48
C PRO A 44 1.09 6.95 -8.31
N ASP A 45 1.31 7.71 -9.39
CA ASP A 45 1.26 9.18 -9.36
C ASP A 45 -0.16 9.72 -9.22
N GLN A 46 -1.12 8.99 -9.80
CA GLN A 46 -2.53 9.36 -9.83
C GLN A 46 -3.27 8.90 -8.57
N VAL A 47 -2.63 8.10 -7.71
CA VAL A 47 -3.23 7.64 -6.46
C VAL A 47 -3.26 8.78 -5.46
N THR A 48 -4.49 9.18 -5.08
CA THR A 48 -4.73 10.23 -4.11
C THR A 48 -4.96 9.67 -2.71
N ALA A 49 -4.84 10.52 -1.68
CA ALA A 49 -5.23 10.16 -0.32
C ALA A 49 -6.70 9.69 -0.23
N ARG A 50 -7.58 10.25 -1.06
CA ARG A 50 -8.99 9.85 -1.15
C ARG A 50 -9.12 8.40 -1.62
N ASP A 51 -8.41 8.02 -2.68
CA ASP A 51 -8.42 6.65 -3.19
C ASP A 51 -7.96 5.65 -2.12
N LEU A 52 -6.96 6.03 -1.32
CA LEU A 52 -6.47 5.19 -0.22
C LEU A 52 -7.51 5.04 0.89
N HIS A 53 -8.23 6.11 1.23
CA HIS A 53 -9.35 6.04 2.18
C HIS A 53 -10.49 5.18 1.65
N ASP A 54 -10.83 5.30 0.38
CA ASP A 54 -11.86 4.50 -0.27
C ASP A 54 -11.46 3.01 -0.32
N TRP A 55 -10.19 2.70 -0.58
CA TRP A 55 -9.66 1.34 -0.53
C TRP A 55 -9.72 0.75 0.89
N ILE A 56 -9.36 1.53 1.91
CA ILE A 56 -9.48 1.12 3.31
C ILE A 56 -10.93 0.85 3.67
N GLY A 57 -11.86 1.74 3.26
CA GLY A 57 -13.29 1.55 3.42
C GLY A 57 -13.78 0.27 2.75
N HIS A 58 -13.37 0.03 1.50
CA HIS A 58 -13.70 -1.19 0.76
C HIS A 58 -13.22 -2.46 1.48
N MET A 59 -11.98 -2.47 1.98
CA MET A 59 -11.44 -3.59 2.75
C MET A 59 -12.23 -3.86 4.05
N GLN A 60 -12.76 -2.79 4.67
CA GLN A 60 -13.56 -2.88 5.90
C GLN A 60 -14.99 -3.34 5.66
N THR A 61 -15.67 -2.76 4.67
CA THR A 61 -17.14 -2.90 4.52
C THR A 61 -17.53 -3.96 3.51
N VAL A 62 -16.77 -4.08 2.42
CA VAL A 62 -17.06 -5.00 1.31
C VAL A 62 -16.31 -6.31 1.50
N VAL A 63 -14.99 -6.26 1.67
CA VAL A 63 -14.15 -7.46 1.85
C VAL A 63 -14.22 -7.99 3.29
N ARG A 64 -14.59 -7.14 4.26
CA ARG A 64 -14.74 -7.47 5.68
C ARG A 64 -13.50 -8.11 6.30
N LEU A 65 -12.33 -7.54 5.99
CA LEU A 65 -11.06 -8.00 6.55
C LEU A 65 -10.94 -7.63 8.03
N ALA A 66 -10.25 -8.49 8.79
CA ALA A 66 -9.91 -8.20 10.17
C ALA A 66 -9.06 -6.91 10.27
N PRO A 67 -9.24 -6.07 11.32
CA PRO A 67 -8.49 -4.83 11.49
C PRO A 67 -6.96 -5.01 11.43
N SER A 68 -6.46 -6.12 11.99
CA SER A 68 -5.04 -6.47 11.95
C SER A 68 -4.51 -6.67 10.52
N THR A 69 -5.32 -7.23 9.63
CA THR A 69 -4.97 -7.43 8.22
C THR A 69 -4.98 -6.11 7.45
N ILE A 70 -5.98 -5.25 7.71
CA ILE A 70 -6.04 -3.91 7.12
C ILE A 70 -4.81 -3.09 7.54
N ASN A 71 -4.44 -3.13 8.81
CA ASN A 71 -3.24 -2.44 9.31
C ASN A 71 -1.95 -2.92 8.64
N LYS A 72 -1.80 -4.24 8.43
CA LYS A 72 -0.66 -4.80 7.69
C LYS A 72 -0.61 -4.27 6.26
N ARG A 73 -1.77 -4.18 5.58
CA ARG A 73 -1.86 -3.63 4.22
C ARG A 73 -1.54 -2.14 4.18
N ILE A 74 -2.03 -1.34 5.13
CA ILE A 74 -1.68 0.08 5.25
C ILE A 74 -0.16 0.25 5.47
N ALA A 75 0.46 -0.58 6.30
CA ALA A 75 1.90 -0.53 6.55
C ALA A 75 2.73 -0.85 5.29
N ALA A 76 2.35 -1.88 4.54
CA ALA A 76 3.00 -2.22 3.28
C ALA A 76 2.85 -1.10 2.23
N MET A 77 1.66 -0.51 2.10
CA MET A 77 1.40 0.63 1.24
C MET A 77 2.27 1.84 1.60
N LYS A 78 2.31 2.23 2.89
CA LYS A 78 3.20 3.30 3.38
C LYS A 78 4.67 3.03 3.04
N THR A 79 5.10 1.78 3.15
CA THR A 79 6.47 1.39 2.81
C THR A 79 6.74 1.51 1.31
N TYR A 80 5.78 1.13 0.46
CA TYR A 80 5.90 1.27 -0.99
C TYR A 80 6.04 2.74 -1.40
N TRP A 81 5.18 3.64 -0.90
CA TRP A 81 5.32 5.06 -1.22
C TRP A 81 6.56 5.71 -0.58
N SER A 82 7.04 5.21 0.56
CA SER A 82 8.32 5.66 1.12
C SER A 82 9.52 5.25 0.24
N PHE A 83 9.49 4.05 -0.34
CA PHE A 83 10.47 3.64 -1.35
C PHE A 83 10.42 4.58 -2.57
N LEU A 84 9.22 4.83 -3.08
CA LEU A 84 8.99 5.68 -4.25
C LEU A 84 9.51 7.11 -4.06
N THR A 85 9.33 7.70 -2.88
CA THR A 85 9.87 9.03 -2.59
C THR A 85 11.37 9.00 -2.35
N GLN A 86 11.91 8.00 -1.63
CA GLN A 86 13.35 7.87 -1.40
C GLN A 86 14.15 7.61 -2.70
N ALA A 87 13.57 6.88 -3.64
CA ALA A 87 14.17 6.63 -4.95
C ALA A 87 14.05 7.84 -5.92
N GLY A 88 13.44 8.95 -5.47
CA GLY A 88 13.25 10.15 -6.29
C GLY A 88 12.21 10.00 -7.40
N HIS A 89 11.39 8.94 -7.38
CA HIS A 89 10.33 8.75 -8.36
C HIS A 89 9.16 9.72 -8.15
N PHE A 90 8.92 10.13 -6.90
CA PHE A 90 7.81 11.00 -6.53
C PHE A 90 8.21 11.97 -5.42
N THR A 91 7.66 13.18 -5.43
CA THR A 91 7.89 14.20 -4.40
C THR A 91 6.84 14.17 -3.29
N LEU A 92 5.64 13.66 -3.58
CA LEU A 92 4.52 13.60 -2.66
C LEU A 92 4.21 12.17 -2.25
N ASN A 93 3.90 11.98 -0.98
CA ASN A 93 3.45 10.70 -0.44
C ASN A 93 1.95 10.75 -0.10
N PRO A 94 1.05 10.19 -0.93
CA PRO A 94 -0.39 10.18 -0.68
C PRO A 94 -0.77 9.37 0.57
N THR A 95 0.15 8.59 1.14
CA THR A 95 -0.08 7.80 2.36
C THR A 95 0.16 8.57 3.66
N ASP A 96 0.69 9.80 3.60
CA ASP A 96 0.94 10.65 4.78
C ASP A 96 -0.33 10.91 5.63
N PRO A 97 -1.48 11.29 5.06
CA PRO A 97 -2.71 11.49 5.84
C PRO A 97 -3.34 10.17 6.35
N VAL A 98 -2.91 9.01 5.85
CA VAL A 98 -3.48 7.72 6.22
C VAL A 98 -2.93 7.27 7.57
N ARG A 99 -3.80 6.97 8.54
CA ARG A 99 -3.41 6.49 9.88
C ARG A 99 -3.64 4.98 10.03
N ILE A 100 -2.67 4.29 10.61
CA ILE A 100 -2.85 2.91 11.10
C ILE A 100 -3.66 3.00 12.40
N ARG A 101 -4.80 2.31 12.48
CA ARG A 101 -5.60 2.28 13.70
C ARG A 101 -5.14 1.11 14.55
N ARG A 102 -4.56 1.36 15.71
CA ARG A 102 -4.32 0.28 16.69
C ARG A 102 -5.69 -0.24 17.13
N ALA A 103 -5.87 -1.55 17.19
CA ALA A 103 -7.03 -2.10 17.87
C ALA A 103 -6.95 -1.61 19.32
N SER A 104 -8.00 -0.96 19.81
CA SER A 104 -8.16 -0.77 21.24
C SER A 104 -8.23 -2.18 21.83
N SER A 105 -7.26 -2.53 22.68
CA SER A 105 -7.42 -3.67 23.56
C SER A 105 -8.65 -3.38 24.42
N LEU A 106 -9.72 -4.14 24.22
CA LEU A 106 -10.80 -4.27 25.21
C LEU A 106 -10.30 -5.16 26.35
#